data_AF-A0A8H6U3D9-F1
#
_entry.id   AF-A0A8H6U3D9-F1
#
_cell.length_a   1.000
_cell.length_b   1.000
_cell.length_c   1.000
_cell.angle_alpha   90.00
_cell.angle_beta   90.00
_cell.angle_gamma   90.00
#
_symmetry.space_group_name_H-M   'P 1'
#
loop_
_entity.id
_entity.type
_entity.pdbx_description
1 polymer ?
#
loop_
_entity_poly.entity_id
_entity_poly.type
_entity_poly.pdbx_seq_one_letter_code
_entity_poly.pdbx_strand_id
1 'polypeptide(L)'
;MLHFASGLQNGGSSGVPRRTDSLNATQQKAAGSHPIFLAIEQELHDARRVGSHGQEDDLRAALNMVINRVTELSSLLSEAYKSKAELELQLNVTKSNLQLVIANNEMLEEALKSGGGRDVGWRRSSGVANTDRPASVASQSQHSPPGPPPGESPTEGSSSNSRFFKTFFNGTRPSTPTQPAPPQTQHLTSPSLPSLHQGGHEEDALSTALQAARASAEKARQDAERERQLAIRERKAADKARADAIAAARDKIALEAEIESLSQALFEEANTMVATERKRRAEVEGELEKLRPLAEELRKTKSALREDREELREARGGKGRR
;
A
#
# COMPACT_ATOMS: atom_id res chain seq x y z
N MET A 1 37.07 38.49 -58.46
CA MET A 1 36.31 38.19 -59.68
C MET A 1 35.29 37.13 -59.32
N LEU A 2 34.02 37.43 -59.57
CA LEU A 2 32.83 36.68 -59.17
C LEU A 2 32.73 35.36 -59.93
N HIS A 3 32.52 34.24 -59.25
CA HIS A 3 31.98 33.02 -59.85
C HIS A 3 30.79 32.53 -59.02
N PHE A 4 29.61 32.67 -59.62
CA PHE A 4 28.32 32.15 -59.14
C PHE A 4 28.14 30.69 -59.54
N ALA A 5 27.38 29.97 -58.71
CA ALA A 5 26.93 28.61 -58.90
C ALA A 5 25.85 28.48 -59.98
N SER A 6 25.86 27.36 -60.71
CA SER A 6 24.66 26.58 -61.08
C SER A 6 25.04 25.38 -61.94
N GLY A 7 24.82 24.18 -61.42
CA GLY A 7 24.81 22.93 -62.17
C GLY A 7 23.48 22.23 -61.93
N LEU A 8 22.57 22.41 -62.89
CA LEU A 8 21.32 21.67 -63.04
C LEU A 8 21.60 20.16 -63.16
N GLN A 9 20.92 19.34 -62.36
CA GLN A 9 20.74 17.92 -62.70
C GLN A 9 19.29 17.68 -63.11
N ASN A 10 19.18 17.49 -64.43
CA ASN A 10 18.02 17.07 -65.18
C ASN A 10 17.78 15.57 -65.00
N GLY A 11 16.51 15.16 -65.08
CA GLY A 11 16.00 13.87 -64.62
C GLY A 11 16.32 12.64 -65.48
N GLY A 12 15.73 11.52 -65.07
CA GLY A 12 15.80 10.26 -65.80
C GLY A 12 15.19 9.12 -65.01
N SER A 13 13.87 8.97 -65.14
CA SER A 13 13.09 7.81 -64.74
C SER A 13 13.61 6.52 -65.38
N SER A 14 13.77 5.45 -64.59
CA SER A 14 13.26 4.09 -64.88
C SER A 14 13.99 3.01 -64.08
N GLY A 15 13.21 2.07 -63.54
CA GLY A 15 13.68 0.70 -63.34
C GLY A 15 13.94 0.29 -61.89
N VAL A 16 13.11 -0.64 -61.44
CA VAL A 16 13.19 -1.49 -60.24
C VAL A 16 12.55 -0.89 -58.97
N PRO A 17 11.44 -1.45 -58.46
CA PRO A 17 10.96 -1.14 -57.13
C PRO A 17 12.00 -1.66 -56.12
N ARG A 18 12.80 -0.75 -55.56
CA ARG A 18 13.58 -1.04 -54.36
C ARG A 18 12.59 -1.41 -53.26
N ARG A 19 12.54 -2.70 -52.93
CA ARG A 19 11.96 -3.21 -51.69
C ARG A 19 12.59 -2.45 -50.52
N THR A 20 11.91 -1.43 -50.02
CA THR A 20 12.26 -0.71 -48.78
C THR A 20 11.77 -1.45 -47.53
N ASP A 21 11.31 -2.70 -47.65
CA ASP A 21 10.91 -3.56 -46.52
C ASP A 21 12.09 -4.25 -45.83
N SER A 22 13.20 -3.55 -45.63
CA SER A 22 14.31 -4.07 -44.81
C SER A 22 14.90 -3.01 -43.89
N LEU A 23 14.04 -2.18 -43.30
CA LEU A 23 14.41 -1.40 -42.13
C LEU A 23 13.66 -1.96 -40.93
N ASN A 24 14.36 -2.81 -40.18
CA ASN A 24 14.27 -2.93 -38.72
C ASN A 24 13.07 -2.23 -38.07
N ALA A 25 11.89 -2.87 -38.14
CA ALA A 25 10.72 -2.43 -37.38
C ALA A 25 10.94 -2.48 -35.86
N THR A 26 12.05 -3.07 -35.40
CA THR A 26 12.48 -3.07 -33.99
C THR A 26 13.43 -1.92 -33.63
N GLN A 27 14.10 -1.24 -34.57
CA GLN A 27 15.09 -0.21 -34.20
C GLN A 27 14.50 1.20 -34.02
N GLN A 28 13.38 1.53 -34.66
CA GLN A 28 12.80 2.88 -34.53
C GLN A 28 12.00 3.10 -33.23
N LYS A 29 11.83 2.06 -32.40
CA LYS A 29 11.17 2.16 -31.08
C LYS A 29 12.17 2.18 -29.90
N ALA A 30 13.47 2.26 -30.17
CA ALA A 30 14.53 2.18 -29.18
C ALA A 30 14.84 3.50 -28.43
N ALA A 31 14.22 4.63 -28.80
CA ALA A 31 14.46 5.91 -28.12
C ALA A 31 13.89 5.97 -26.68
N GLY A 32 13.13 4.95 -26.25
CA GLY A 32 12.58 4.86 -24.89
C GLY A 32 12.59 3.46 -24.28
N SER A 33 13.28 2.48 -24.89
CA SER A 33 13.41 1.15 -24.29
C SER A 33 14.50 1.17 -23.21
N HIS A 34 14.23 0.52 -22.07
CA HIS A 34 15.21 0.39 -21.01
C HIS A 34 16.45 -0.34 -21.55
N PRO A 35 17.69 0.11 -21.22
CA PRO A 35 18.94 -0.45 -21.78
C PRO A 35 19.06 -1.96 -21.59
N ILE A 36 18.43 -2.50 -20.54
CA ILE A 36 18.32 -3.94 -20.27
C ILE A 36 17.61 -4.69 -21.40
N PHE A 37 16.52 -4.18 -21.96
CA PHE A 37 15.78 -4.89 -23.00
C PHE A 37 16.56 -4.94 -24.31
N LEU A 38 17.33 -3.89 -24.64
CA LEU A 38 18.20 -3.88 -25.81
C LEU A 38 19.32 -4.94 -25.68
N ALA A 39 19.93 -5.05 -24.50
CA ALA A 39 20.92 -6.09 -24.24
C ALA A 39 20.32 -7.51 -24.33
N ILE A 40 19.10 -7.72 -23.82
CA ILE A 40 18.40 -9.03 -23.92
C ILE A 40 18.14 -9.41 -25.37
N GLU A 41 17.68 -8.46 -26.20
CA GLU A 41 17.42 -8.74 -27.61
C GLU A 41 18.70 -9.14 -28.35
N GLN A 42 19.81 -8.48 -28.05
CA GLN A 42 21.11 -8.80 -28.64
C GLN A 42 21.63 -10.17 -28.17
N GLU A 43 21.55 -10.46 -26.87
CA GLU A 43 21.92 -11.76 -26.29
C GLU A 43 21.05 -12.91 -26.84
N LEU A 44 19.74 -12.70 -27.01
CA LEU A 44 18.84 -13.69 -27.62
C LEU A 44 19.10 -13.89 -29.11
N HIS A 45 19.57 -12.86 -29.81
CA HIS A 45 20.00 -12.99 -31.19
C HIS A 45 21.27 -13.85 -31.29
N ASP A 46 22.25 -13.60 -30.41
CA ASP A 46 23.46 -14.41 -30.33
C ASP A 46 23.18 -15.86 -29.90
N ALA A 47 22.29 -16.08 -28.92
CA ALA A 47 21.86 -17.42 -28.51
C ALA A 47 21.17 -18.19 -29.66
N ARG A 48 20.40 -17.51 -30.51
CA ARG A 48 19.80 -18.11 -31.72
C ARG A 48 20.83 -18.45 -32.79
N ARG A 49 21.87 -17.62 -32.95
CA ARG A 49 23.00 -17.93 -33.85
C ARG A 49 23.75 -19.17 -33.37
N VAL A 50 24.05 -19.24 -32.07
CA VAL A 50 24.69 -20.40 -31.44
C VAL A 50 23.80 -21.64 -31.53
N GLY A 51 22.49 -21.52 -31.35
CA GLY A 51 21.57 -22.65 -31.46
C GLY A 51 21.50 -23.29 -32.85
N SER A 52 21.79 -22.54 -33.91
CA SER A 52 21.73 -23.03 -35.29
C SER A 52 23.07 -23.54 -35.83
N HIS A 53 24.20 -23.04 -35.33
CA HIS A 53 25.52 -23.32 -35.90
C HIS A 53 26.64 -23.55 -34.85
N GLY A 54 26.33 -23.44 -33.56
CA GLY A 54 27.32 -23.53 -32.47
C GLY A 54 27.64 -24.96 -32.06
N GLN A 55 28.82 -25.14 -31.45
CA GLN A 55 29.21 -26.40 -30.83
C GLN A 55 28.54 -26.56 -29.44
N GLU A 56 28.62 -27.76 -28.86
CA GLU A 56 28.01 -28.02 -27.55
C GLU A 56 28.49 -27.07 -26.45
N ASP A 57 29.75 -26.65 -26.47
CA ASP A 57 30.31 -25.70 -25.49
C ASP A 57 29.73 -24.29 -25.65
N ASP A 58 29.52 -23.82 -26.88
CA ASP A 58 28.85 -22.54 -27.15
C ASP A 58 27.40 -22.57 -26.68
N LEU A 59 26.70 -23.69 -26.93
CA LEU A 59 25.32 -23.90 -26.47
C LEU A 59 25.23 -23.83 -24.94
N ARG A 60 26.19 -24.44 -24.22
CA ARG A 60 26.26 -24.35 -22.75
C ARG A 60 26.50 -22.92 -22.28
N ALA A 61 27.40 -22.18 -22.95
CA ALA A 61 27.66 -20.78 -22.63
C ALA A 61 26.42 -19.89 -22.87
N ALA A 62 25.74 -20.07 -24.01
CA ALA A 62 24.52 -19.34 -24.35
C ALA A 62 23.38 -19.66 -23.37
N LEU A 63 23.21 -20.93 -22.98
CA LEU A 63 22.23 -21.32 -21.97
C LEU A 63 22.51 -20.65 -20.63
N ASN A 64 23.77 -20.66 -20.18
CA ASN A 64 24.16 -20.03 -18.92
C ASN A 64 23.89 -18.51 -18.93
N MET A 65 24.18 -17.84 -20.05
CA MET A 65 23.85 -16.43 -20.26
C MET A 65 22.33 -16.17 -20.13
N VAL A 66 21.50 -16.98 -20.80
CA VAL A 66 20.03 -16.86 -20.68
C VAL A 66 19.55 -17.12 -19.26
N ILE A 67 20.10 -18.12 -18.57
CA ILE A 67 19.76 -18.43 -17.17
C ILE A 67 20.07 -17.21 -16.28
N ASN A 68 21.28 -16.66 -16.35
CA ASN A 68 21.67 -15.48 -15.59
C ASN A 68 20.73 -14.30 -15.86
N ARG A 69 20.33 -14.12 -17.12
CA ARG A 69 19.41 -13.05 -17.51
C ARG A 69 18.01 -13.24 -16.94
N VAL A 70 17.49 -14.46 -16.96
CA VAL A 70 16.22 -14.80 -16.30
C VAL A 70 16.30 -14.57 -14.79
N THR A 71 17.41 -14.90 -14.15
CA THR A 71 17.64 -14.62 -12.73
C THR A 71 17.63 -13.12 -12.43
N GLU A 72 18.31 -12.31 -13.24
CA GLU A 72 18.32 -10.85 -13.10
C GLU A 72 16.94 -10.24 -13.30
N LEU A 73 16.21 -10.66 -14.35
CA LEU A 73 14.83 -10.23 -14.59
C LEU A 73 13.89 -10.61 -13.44
N SER A 74 14.09 -11.78 -12.83
CA SER A 74 13.32 -12.22 -11.67
C SER A 74 13.59 -11.35 -10.44
N SER A 75 14.85 -10.92 -10.25
CA SER A 75 15.23 -9.97 -9.21
C SER A 75 14.59 -8.60 -9.43
N LEU A 76 14.69 -8.05 -10.65
CA LEU A 76 14.08 -6.76 -11.00
C LEU A 76 12.56 -6.79 -10.87
N LEU A 77 11.91 -7.90 -11.24
CA LEU A 77 10.47 -8.07 -11.05
C LEU A 77 10.10 -8.08 -9.56
N SER A 78 10.87 -8.78 -8.73
CA SER A 78 10.67 -8.81 -7.28
C SER A 78 10.82 -7.43 -6.65
N GLU A 79 11.83 -6.67 -7.10
CA GLU A 79 12.05 -5.29 -6.67
C GLU A 79 10.92 -4.34 -7.13
N ALA A 80 10.44 -4.49 -8.36
CA ALA A 80 9.30 -3.73 -8.89
C ALA A 80 8.00 -4.01 -8.11
N TYR A 81 7.76 -5.25 -7.68
CA TYR A 81 6.61 -5.57 -6.83
C TYR A 81 6.74 -4.94 -5.43
N LYS A 82 7.95 -4.92 -4.86
CA LYS A 82 8.21 -4.25 -3.57
C LYS A 82 7.98 -2.74 -3.66
N SER A 83 8.55 -2.08 -4.68
CA SER A 83 8.38 -0.63 -4.86
C SER A 83 6.93 -0.24 -5.16
N LYS A 84 6.20 -1.08 -5.91
CA LYS A 84 4.76 -0.92 -6.11
C LYS A 84 3.99 -0.97 -4.79
N ALA A 85 4.26 -1.95 -3.94
CA ALA A 85 3.59 -2.08 -2.64
C ALA A 85 3.89 -0.88 -1.72
N GLU A 86 5.13 -0.37 -1.73
CA GLU A 86 5.52 0.83 -0.98
C GLU A 86 4.78 2.08 -1.48
N LEU A 87 4.68 2.28 -2.80
CA LEU A 87 3.96 3.41 -3.38
C LEU A 87 2.45 3.34 -3.09
N GLU A 88 1.85 2.15 -3.12
CA GLU A 88 0.44 1.95 -2.73
C GLU A 88 0.23 2.32 -1.25
N LEU A 89 1.15 1.94 -0.36
CA LEU A 89 1.11 2.35 1.05
C LEU A 89 1.20 3.87 1.21
N GLN A 90 2.18 4.52 0.56
CA GLN A 90 2.33 5.98 0.60
C GLN A 90 1.08 6.70 0.07
N LEU A 91 0.50 6.19 -1.02
CA LEU A 91 -0.73 6.71 -1.59
C LEU A 91 -1.93 6.57 -0.63
N ASN A 92 -2.00 5.47 0.13
CA ASN A 92 -3.04 5.29 1.15
C ASN A 92 -2.85 6.23 2.35
N VAL A 93 -1.61 6.41 2.82
CA VAL A 93 -1.30 7.36 3.90
C VAL A 93 -1.62 8.80 3.48
N THR A 94 -1.23 9.21 2.27
CA THR A 94 -1.54 10.55 1.76
C THR A 94 -3.05 10.78 1.59
N LYS A 95 -3.80 9.78 1.12
CA LYS A 95 -5.27 9.83 1.09
C LYS A 95 -5.87 10.00 2.49
N SER A 96 -5.40 9.23 3.48
CA SER A 96 -5.88 9.34 4.88
C SER A 96 -5.56 10.71 5.48
N ASN A 97 -4.35 11.22 5.26
CA ASN A 97 -3.96 12.57 5.70
C ASN A 97 -4.82 13.65 5.05
N LEU A 98 -5.10 13.55 3.75
CA LEU A 98 -6.00 14.47 3.07
C LEU A 98 -7.41 14.40 3.65
N GLN A 99 -7.92 13.20 3.92
CA GLN A 99 -9.24 13.01 4.54
C GLN A 99 -9.31 13.63 5.95
N LEU A 100 -8.25 13.51 6.75
CA LEU A 100 -8.16 14.18 8.06
C LEU A 100 -8.13 15.70 7.91
N VAL A 101 -7.39 16.23 6.95
CA VAL A 101 -7.37 17.68 6.67
C VAL A 101 -8.75 18.18 6.25
N ILE A 102 -9.46 17.42 5.41
CA ILE A 102 -10.84 17.73 5.01
C ILE A 102 -11.76 17.72 6.25
N ALA A 103 -11.72 16.67 7.07
CA ALA A 103 -12.53 16.58 8.28
C ALA A 103 -12.22 17.71 9.28
N ASN A 104 -10.94 18.04 9.48
CA ASN A 104 -10.52 19.16 10.33
C ASN A 104 -11.06 20.49 9.80
N ASN A 105 -11.00 20.72 8.48
CA ASN A 105 -11.54 21.91 7.86
C ASN A 105 -13.07 21.96 7.98
N GLU A 106 -13.77 20.84 7.77
CA GLU A 106 -15.22 20.76 7.94
C GLU A 106 -15.65 21.08 9.38
N MET A 107 -14.96 20.51 10.38
CA MET A 107 -15.21 20.81 11.79
C MET A 107 -14.93 22.27 12.12
N LEU A 108 -13.85 22.85 11.59
CA LEU A 108 -13.54 24.27 11.75
C LEU A 108 -14.60 25.15 11.10
N GLU A 109 -15.05 24.80 9.89
CA GLU A 109 -16.13 25.50 9.20
C GLU A 109 -17.46 25.37 9.97
N GLU A 110 -17.78 24.20 10.51
CA GLU A 110 -18.97 23.98 11.32
C GLU A 110 -18.90 24.78 12.63
N ALA A 111 -17.75 24.81 13.31
CA ALA A 111 -17.54 25.63 14.50
C ALA A 111 -17.64 27.14 14.18
N LEU A 112 -17.17 27.58 13.01
CA LEU A 112 -17.29 28.97 12.56
C LEU A 112 -18.73 29.33 12.16
N LYS A 113 -19.45 28.42 11.48
CA LYS A 113 -20.86 28.61 11.07
C LYS A 113 -21.81 28.55 12.26
N SER A 114 -21.61 27.61 13.18
CA SER A 114 -22.39 27.44 14.41
C SER A 114 -22.03 28.51 15.46
N GLY A 115 -20.76 28.93 15.49
CA GLY A 115 -20.21 29.93 16.40
C GLY A 115 -20.24 31.37 15.89
N GLY A 116 -21.19 31.73 15.02
CA GLY A 116 -21.40 33.08 14.46
C GLY A 116 -21.74 34.18 15.50
N GLY A 117 -20.90 34.35 16.53
CA GLY A 117 -20.97 35.44 17.50
C GLY A 117 -20.35 35.18 18.87
N ARG A 118 -20.00 33.93 19.24
CA ARG A 118 -19.35 33.65 20.53
C ARG A 118 -17.93 33.14 20.30
N ASP A 119 -17.05 34.12 20.19
CA ASP A 119 -15.63 34.08 20.58
C ASP A 119 -15.17 32.70 21.04
N VAL A 120 -14.64 31.91 20.11
CA VAL A 120 -13.84 30.71 20.40
C VAL A 120 -12.80 31.15 21.41
N GLY A 121 -12.96 30.72 22.68
CA GLY A 121 -12.37 31.22 23.92
C GLY A 121 -10.84 31.19 24.01
N TRP A 122 -10.18 31.77 23.01
CA TRP A 122 -8.78 32.12 22.93
C TRP A 122 -8.57 33.60 23.26
N ARG A 123 -9.62 34.32 23.71
CA ARG A 123 -9.43 35.57 24.45
C ARG A 123 -8.81 35.26 25.80
N ARG A 124 -7.49 35.12 25.72
CA ARG A 124 -6.49 35.66 26.63
C ARG A 124 -7.12 36.26 27.87
N SER A 125 -7.17 35.48 28.95
CA SER A 125 -7.14 36.00 30.31
C SER A 125 -5.76 36.64 30.57
N SER A 126 -5.37 37.65 29.78
CA SER A 126 -4.29 38.56 30.13
C SER A 126 -4.98 39.78 30.71
N GLY A 127 -4.85 39.92 32.02
CA GLY A 127 -5.73 40.68 32.88
C GLY A 127 -5.95 42.14 32.51
N VAL A 128 -7.15 42.59 32.85
CA VAL A 128 -7.37 43.94 33.36
C VAL A 128 -8.17 43.76 34.65
N ALA A 129 -7.44 43.90 35.76
CA ALA A 129 -8.01 44.16 37.07
C ALA A 129 -8.58 45.60 37.09
N ASN A 130 -9.56 45.81 37.97
CA ASN A 130 -10.20 47.09 38.32
C ASN A 130 -11.11 47.71 37.23
N THR A 131 -12.30 48.20 37.53
CA THR A 131 -12.72 48.93 38.74
C THR A 131 -14.26 48.95 38.85
N ASP A 132 -14.76 48.89 40.07
CA ASP A 132 -16.03 49.45 40.57
C ASP A 132 -17.37 48.97 39.99
N ARG A 133 -18.04 48.12 40.76
CA ARG A 133 -19.50 48.24 40.92
C ARG A 133 -19.98 47.71 42.28
N PRO A 134 -20.54 48.57 43.17
CA PRO A 134 -21.04 48.12 44.46
C PRO A 134 -22.51 47.68 44.40
N ALA A 135 -22.76 46.59 45.13
CA ALA A 135 -23.94 46.27 45.94
C ALA A 135 -25.36 46.50 45.39
N SER A 136 -26.07 45.39 45.19
CA SER A 136 -27.38 45.21 45.84
C SER A 136 -27.65 43.73 46.16
N VAL A 137 -27.93 43.56 47.45
CA VAL A 137 -28.25 42.40 48.29
C VAL A 137 -29.48 41.61 47.79
N ALA A 138 -29.43 40.27 47.84
CA ALA A 138 -30.43 39.43 48.52
C ALA A 138 -30.10 37.91 48.42
N SER A 139 -29.64 37.37 49.55
CA SER A 139 -29.95 36.07 50.17
C SER A 139 -30.52 34.92 49.33
N GLN A 140 -29.83 33.78 49.27
CA GLN A 140 -30.18 32.61 50.09
C GLN A 140 -29.14 31.49 49.97
N SER A 141 -28.93 30.85 51.10
CA SER A 141 -27.90 29.87 51.41
C SER A 141 -28.27 28.45 50.97
N GLN A 142 -27.23 27.65 50.77
CA GLN A 142 -27.19 26.18 50.83
C GLN A 142 -27.84 25.42 49.67
N HIS A 143 -27.03 24.68 48.90
CA HIS A 143 -26.98 23.21 48.88
C HIS A 143 -26.08 22.72 47.72
N SER A 144 -25.08 21.90 48.08
CA SER A 144 -24.41 20.81 47.35
C SER A 144 -23.89 21.02 45.91
N PRO A 145 -22.63 20.62 45.61
CA PRO A 145 -22.18 20.50 44.22
C PRO A 145 -22.92 19.36 43.52
N PRO A 146 -23.39 19.52 42.27
CA PRO A 146 -23.93 18.40 41.51
C PRO A 146 -22.78 17.44 41.17
N GLY A 147 -22.98 16.17 41.53
CA GLY A 147 -22.05 15.09 41.22
C GLY A 147 -21.88 14.89 39.70
N PRO A 148 -20.83 14.15 39.29
CA PRO A 148 -20.68 13.73 37.91
C PRO A 148 -21.84 12.78 37.53
N PRO A 149 -22.35 12.83 36.28
CA PRO A 149 -23.38 11.89 35.85
C PRO A 149 -22.85 10.44 35.95
N PRO A 150 -23.73 9.48 36.29
CA PRO A 150 -23.36 8.09 36.48
C PRO A 150 -23.00 7.45 35.13
N GLY A 151 -22.12 6.46 35.20
CA GLY A 151 -21.74 5.65 34.05
C GLY A 151 -22.93 4.91 33.45
N GLU A 152 -22.98 4.90 32.12
CA GLU A 152 -23.65 3.88 31.35
C GLU A 152 -22.55 3.04 30.68
N SER A 153 -22.36 1.83 31.21
CA SER A 153 -21.70 0.73 30.51
C SER A 153 -22.78 -0.11 29.80
N PRO A 154 -22.39 -0.91 28.80
CA PRO A 154 -23.14 -1.07 27.56
C PRO A 154 -24.22 -2.13 27.65
N THR A 155 -25.38 -1.85 27.05
CA THR A 155 -26.39 -2.88 26.79
C THR A 155 -26.37 -3.23 25.31
N GLU A 156 -26.05 -4.49 25.06
CA GLU A 156 -26.10 -5.16 23.76
C GLU A 156 -27.46 -4.95 23.07
N GLY A 157 -27.42 -4.56 21.81
CA GLY A 157 -28.59 -4.31 20.97
C GLY A 157 -28.23 -4.52 19.51
N SER A 158 -28.39 -5.76 19.08
CA SER A 158 -28.22 -6.29 17.74
C SER A 158 -28.64 -5.38 16.57
N SER A 159 -27.84 -5.47 15.52
CA SER A 159 -28.20 -5.38 14.10
C SER A 159 -28.23 -4.03 13.37
N SER A 160 -27.43 -4.06 12.29
CA SER A 160 -27.49 -3.24 11.08
C SER A 160 -26.86 -1.85 11.13
N ASN A 161 -25.53 -1.81 11.01
CA ASN A 161 -24.89 -1.01 9.95
C ASN A 161 -23.39 -1.32 9.82
N SER A 162 -23.08 -2.56 9.42
CA SER A 162 -21.79 -2.89 8.79
C SER A 162 -22.03 -3.12 7.30
N ARG A 163 -22.31 -2.03 6.55
CA ARG A 163 -22.49 -2.03 5.10
C ARG A 163 -21.55 -1.08 4.35
N PHE A 164 -20.41 -0.70 4.94
CA PHE A 164 -19.44 0.16 4.26
C PHE A 164 -18.18 -0.55 3.74
N PHE A 165 -18.02 -1.87 3.97
CA PHE A 165 -16.88 -2.63 3.44
C PHE A 165 -17.29 -3.91 2.70
N LYS A 166 -18.22 -3.79 1.74
CA LYS A 166 -18.58 -4.95 0.92
C LYS A 166 -19.03 -4.61 -0.49
N THR A 167 -18.15 -3.97 -1.28
CA THR A 167 -18.31 -3.89 -2.74
C THR A 167 -16.97 -3.73 -3.48
N PHE A 168 -16.08 -4.74 -3.53
CA PHE A 168 -15.03 -4.78 -4.58
C PHE A 168 -14.61 -6.19 -5.08
N PHE A 169 -15.25 -7.29 -4.67
CA PHE A 169 -15.05 -8.61 -5.29
C PHE A 169 -16.34 -9.14 -5.90
N ASN A 170 -16.81 -8.49 -6.97
CA ASN A 170 -17.54 -9.13 -8.06
C ASN A 170 -17.56 -8.17 -9.26
N GLY A 171 -16.71 -8.38 -10.27
CA GLY A 171 -16.67 -7.45 -11.40
C GLY A 171 -15.56 -7.57 -12.43
N THR A 172 -15.14 -8.78 -12.80
CA THR A 172 -14.72 -9.04 -14.20
C THR A 172 -15.88 -9.83 -14.80
N ARG A 173 -16.54 -9.40 -15.89
CA ARG A 173 -15.93 -9.20 -17.22
C ARG A 173 -16.73 -8.23 -18.12
N PRO A 174 -16.05 -7.56 -19.07
CA PRO A 174 -16.68 -6.87 -20.19
C PRO A 174 -17.27 -7.86 -21.22
N SER A 175 -18.41 -7.48 -21.78
CA SER A 175 -19.08 -8.10 -22.92
C SER A 175 -18.49 -7.62 -24.25
N THR A 176 -18.51 -8.52 -25.26
CA THR A 176 -18.05 -8.45 -26.67
C THR A 176 -16.61 -8.91 -26.90
N PRO A 177 -16.40 -9.91 -27.77
CA PRO A 177 -16.40 -9.63 -29.21
C PRO A 177 -17.21 -10.61 -30.09
N THR A 178 -17.75 -10.03 -31.15
CA THR A 178 -17.79 -10.44 -32.57
C THR A 178 -17.44 -11.89 -32.94
N GLN A 179 -18.32 -12.47 -33.77
CA GLN A 179 -18.15 -13.69 -34.59
C GLN A 179 -16.76 -13.82 -35.26
N PRO A 180 -16.36 -15.07 -35.61
CA PRO A 180 -16.52 -15.43 -37.02
C PRO A 180 -17.16 -16.81 -37.24
N ALA A 181 -17.69 -16.95 -38.45
CA ALA A 181 -18.39 -18.10 -39.03
C ALA A 181 -17.62 -19.43 -39.00
N PRO A 182 -18.32 -20.58 -39.05
CA PRO A 182 -17.69 -21.86 -39.35
C PRO A 182 -17.36 -21.96 -40.85
N PRO A 183 -16.18 -22.45 -41.24
CA PRO A 183 -15.89 -22.78 -42.62
C PRO A 183 -16.67 -24.04 -43.03
N GLN A 184 -17.43 -23.92 -44.12
CA GLN A 184 -17.81 -25.06 -44.93
C GLN A 184 -16.54 -25.75 -45.42
N THR A 185 -16.38 -27.04 -45.11
CA THR A 185 -15.56 -27.94 -45.90
C THR A 185 -16.38 -29.20 -46.18
N GLN A 186 -16.81 -29.29 -47.43
CA GLN A 186 -17.12 -30.55 -48.07
C GLN A 186 -15.85 -31.41 -48.04
N HIS A 187 -15.97 -32.72 -47.80
CA HIS A 187 -15.41 -33.73 -48.69
C HIS A 187 -15.85 -35.13 -48.22
N LEU A 188 -16.76 -35.68 -49.01
CA LEU A 188 -16.96 -37.11 -49.16
C LEU A 188 -15.62 -37.71 -49.61
N THR A 189 -14.97 -38.49 -48.77
CA THR A 189 -13.98 -39.47 -49.23
C THR A 189 -14.22 -40.78 -48.51
N SER A 190 -14.73 -41.73 -49.28
CA SER A 190 -14.97 -43.11 -48.94
C SER A 190 -13.69 -43.79 -48.46
N PRO A 191 -13.71 -44.61 -47.39
CA PRO A 191 -12.63 -45.55 -47.16
C PRO A 191 -12.74 -46.65 -48.21
N SER A 192 -11.81 -46.66 -49.15
CA SER A 192 -11.60 -47.77 -50.09
C SER A 192 -11.40 -49.06 -49.30
N LEU A 193 -12.22 -50.06 -49.61
CA LEU A 193 -12.07 -51.44 -49.15
C LEU A 193 -10.72 -51.97 -49.65
N PRO A 194 -9.84 -52.52 -48.79
CA PRO A 194 -8.68 -53.25 -49.27
C PRO A 194 -9.14 -54.53 -49.96
N SER A 195 -8.65 -54.73 -51.19
CA SER A 195 -8.86 -55.95 -51.97
C SER A 195 -8.36 -57.16 -51.20
N LEU A 196 -9.27 -58.12 -51.02
CA LEU A 196 -9.04 -59.47 -50.54
C LEU A 196 -8.09 -60.19 -51.51
N HIS A 197 -6.77 -60.11 -51.26
CA HIS A 197 -5.79 -61.00 -51.88
C HIS A 197 -5.71 -62.27 -51.04
N GLN A 198 -6.34 -63.30 -51.56
CA GLN A 198 -6.35 -64.67 -51.06
C GLN A 198 -5.00 -65.32 -51.40
N GLY A 199 -4.26 -65.77 -50.39
CA GLY A 199 -3.07 -66.60 -50.60
C GLY A 199 -2.04 -66.58 -49.48
N GLY A 200 -2.30 -67.34 -48.39
CA GLY A 200 -1.22 -68.10 -47.73
C GLY A 200 -0.50 -67.55 -46.49
N HIS A 201 -0.93 -66.46 -45.85
CA HIS A 201 -0.25 -65.92 -44.64
C HIS A 201 -1.22 -65.51 -43.48
N GLU A 202 -2.30 -66.26 -43.26
CA GLU A 202 -3.27 -65.93 -42.19
C GLU A 202 -2.72 -66.20 -40.76
N GLU A 203 -1.84 -67.18 -40.58
CA GLU A 203 -1.26 -67.48 -39.26
C GLU A 203 -0.28 -66.39 -38.76
N ASP A 204 0.52 -65.80 -39.65
CA ASP A 204 1.45 -64.72 -39.31
C ASP A 204 0.73 -63.40 -38.97
N ALA A 205 -0.39 -63.12 -39.66
CA ALA A 205 -1.21 -61.93 -39.41
C ALA A 205 -1.90 -62.00 -38.04
N LEU A 206 -2.40 -63.17 -37.64
CA LEU A 206 -3.01 -63.40 -36.32
C LEU A 206 -1.98 -63.28 -35.19
N SER A 207 -0.77 -63.83 -35.38
CA SER A 207 0.34 -63.70 -34.42
C SER A 207 0.74 -62.24 -34.21
N THR A 208 0.88 -61.48 -35.30
CA THR A 208 1.24 -60.06 -35.27
C THR A 208 0.16 -59.21 -34.59
N ALA A 209 -1.12 -59.49 -34.87
CA ALA A 209 -2.24 -58.79 -34.24
C ALA A 209 -2.31 -59.06 -32.71
N LEU A 210 -2.05 -60.28 -32.27
CA LEU A 210 -1.98 -60.65 -30.85
C LEU A 210 -0.82 -59.94 -30.14
N GLN A 211 0.33 -59.81 -30.79
CA GLN A 211 1.49 -59.11 -30.25
C GLN A 211 1.26 -57.60 -30.16
N ALA A 212 0.61 -57.00 -31.16
CA ALA A 212 0.20 -55.59 -31.13
C ALA A 212 -0.86 -55.32 -30.05
N ALA A 213 -1.82 -56.23 -29.86
CA ALA A 213 -2.82 -56.13 -28.79
C ALA A 213 -2.18 -56.20 -27.39
N ARG A 214 -1.18 -57.07 -27.20
CA ARG A 214 -0.40 -57.14 -25.95
C ARG A 214 0.40 -55.86 -25.69
N ALA A 215 1.11 -55.34 -26.69
CA ALA A 215 1.85 -54.09 -26.57
C ALA A 215 0.93 -52.89 -26.28
N SER A 216 -0.25 -52.85 -26.90
CA SER A 216 -1.27 -51.83 -26.64
C SER A 216 -1.83 -51.92 -25.22
N ALA A 217 -2.13 -53.13 -24.74
CA ALA A 217 -2.59 -53.35 -23.37
C ALA A 217 -1.52 -52.97 -22.32
N GLU A 218 -0.25 -53.23 -22.62
CA GLU A 218 0.86 -52.87 -21.74
C GLU A 218 1.08 -51.35 -21.69
N LYS A 219 1.00 -50.67 -22.85
CA LYS A 219 1.02 -49.20 -22.91
C LYS A 219 -0.15 -48.58 -22.14
N ALA A 220 -1.36 -49.12 -22.29
CA ALA A 220 -2.53 -48.65 -21.55
C ALA A 220 -2.36 -48.81 -20.02
N ARG A 221 -1.71 -49.89 -19.56
CA ARG A 221 -1.36 -50.06 -18.14
C ARG A 221 -0.35 -49.02 -17.66
N GLN A 222 0.71 -48.77 -18.43
CA GLN A 222 1.71 -47.74 -18.09
C GLN A 222 1.09 -46.33 -18.03
N ASP A 223 0.20 -46.01 -18.97
CA ASP A 223 -0.46 -44.70 -19.00
C ASP A 223 -1.42 -44.55 -17.81
N ALA A 224 -2.18 -45.59 -17.45
CA ALA A 224 -3.03 -45.59 -16.26
C ALA A 224 -2.20 -45.47 -14.95
N GLU A 225 -1.01 -46.08 -14.88
CA GLU A 225 -0.11 -45.92 -13.74
C GLU A 225 0.47 -44.50 -13.64
N ARG A 226 0.87 -43.89 -14.77
CA ARG A 226 1.33 -42.49 -14.81
C ARG A 226 0.24 -41.54 -14.36
N GLU A 227 -1.00 -41.74 -14.83
CA GLU A 227 -2.15 -40.93 -14.42
C GLU A 227 -2.40 -41.04 -12.91
N ARG A 228 -2.35 -42.26 -12.35
CA ARG A 228 -2.45 -42.47 -10.89
C ARG A 228 -1.34 -41.76 -10.12
N GLN A 229 -0.10 -41.80 -10.61
CA GLN A 229 1.02 -41.10 -9.97
C GLN A 229 0.84 -39.57 -10.00
N LEU A 230 0.34 -39.02 -11.11
CA LEU A 230 0.04 -37.59 -11.23
C LEU A 230 -1.06 -37.18 -10.26
N ALA A 231 -2.16 -37.95 -10.17
CA ALA A 231 -3.24 -37.69 -9.24
C ALA A 231 -2.77 -37.71 -7.77
N ILE A 232 -1.86 -38.63 -7.41
CA ILE A 232 -1.26 -38.66 -6.06
C ILE A 232 -0.40 -37.43 -5.81
N ARG A 233 0.42 -37.00 -6.78
CA ARG A 233 1.26 -35.80 -6.65
C ARG A 233 0.42 -34.53 -6.52
N GLU A 234 -0.63 -34.41 -7.32
CA GLU A 234 -1.56 -33.27 -7.27
C GLU A 234 -2.27 -33.21 -5.92
N ARG A 235 -2.77 -34.35 -5.41
CA ARG A 235 -3.37 -34.40 -4.07
C ARG A 235 -2.38 -34.00 -2.98
N LYS A 236 -1.14 -34.51 -3.02
CA LYS A 236 -0.10 -34.12 -2.05
C LYS A 236 0.24 -32.63 -2.15
N ALA A 237 0.29 -32.06 -3.35
CA ALA A 237 0.52 -30.63 -3.55
C ALA A 237 -0.63 -29.79 -3.00
N ALA A 238 -1.88 -30.22 -3.21
CA ALA A 238 -3.07 -29.55 -2.68
C ALA A 238 -3.12 -29.61 -1.14
N ASP A 239 -2.82 -30.76 -0.54
CA ASP A 239 -2.78 -30.93 0.92
C ASP A 239 -1.66 -30.08 1.53
N LYS A 240 -0.48 -30.03 0.88
CA LYS A 240 0.62 -29.16 1.30
C LYS A 240 0.22 -27.68 1.21
N ALA A 241 -0.37 -27.24 0.10
CA ALA A 241 -0.80 -25.85 -0.07
C ALA A 241 -1.86 -25.45 0.97
N ARG A 242 -2.76 -26.37 1.35
CA ARG A 242 -3.72 -26.14 2.44
C ARG A 242 -3.04 -26.02 3.80
N ALA A 243 -2.06 -26.87 4.09
CA ALA A 243 -1.30 -26.79 5.33
C ALA A 243 -0.53 -25.47 5.44
N ASP A 244 0.14 -25.06 4.36
CA ASP A 244 0.87 -23.79 4.28
C ASP A 244 -0.08 -22.58 4.45
N ALA A 245 -1.29 -22.62 3.86
CA ALA A 245 -2.29 -21.58 4.03
C ALA A 245 -2.84 -21.50 5.47
N ILE A 246 -3.03 -22.64 6.15
CA ILE A 246 -3.45 -22.68 7.56
C ILE A 246 -2.34 -22.13 8.46
N ALA A 247 -1.07 -22.46 8.19
CA ALA A 247 0.07 -21.92 8.92
C ALA A 247 0.14 -20.39 8.78
N ALA A 248 0.07 -19.89 7.54
CA ALA A 248 0.07 -18.45 7.28
C ALA A 248 -1.12 -17.71 7.95
N ALA A 249 -2.30 -18.33 8.00
CA ALA A 249 -3.45 -17.76 8.69
C ALA A 249 -3.26 -17.69 10.21
N ARG A 250 -2.59 -18.68 10.82
CA ARG A 250 -2.25 -18.66 12.25
C ARG A 250 -1.23 -17.57 12.56
N ASP A 251 -0.20 -17.46 11.74
CA ASP A 251 0.83 -16.42 11.92
C ASP A 251 0.21 -15.02 11.78
N LYS A 252 -0.73 -14.84 10.84
CA LYS A 252 -1.49 -13.60 10.72
C LYS A 252 -2.27 -13.28 11.99
N ILE A 253 -3.00 -14.24 12.54
CA ILE A 253 -3.78 -14.05 13.78
C ILE A 253 -2.85 -13.73 14.96
N ALA A 254 -1.70 -14.40 15.07
CA ALA A 254 -0.72 -14.14 16.11
C ALA A 254 -0.17 -12.71 16.03
N LEU A 255 0.21 -12.25 14.84
CA LEU A 255 0.70 -10.89 14.61
C LEU A 255 -0.38 -9.83 14.90
N GLU A 256 -1.63 -10.09 14.53
CA GLU A 256 -2.75 -9.20 14.84
C GLU A 256 -2.95 -9.07 16.36
N ALA A 257 -2.85 -10.18 17.11
CA ALA A 257 -2.93 -10.17 18.57
C ALA A 257 -1.76 -9.43 19.24
N GLU A 258 -0.54 -9.56 18.70
CA GLU A 258 0.64 -8.81 19.18
C GLU A 258 0.48 -7.30 18.94
N ILE A 259 -0.03 -6.90 17.77
CA ILE A 259 -0.27 -5.48 17.46
C ILE A 259 -1.36 -4.91 18.37
N GLU A 260 -2.44 -5.64 18.61
CA GLU A 260 -3.49 -5.23 19.53
C GLU A 260 -2.94 -5.06 20.94
N SER A 261 -2.18 -6.03 21.45
CA SER A 261 -1.53 -5.97 22.76
C SER A 261 -0.55 -4.80 22.88
N LEU A 262 0.29 -4.56 21.87
CA LEU A 262 1.22 -3.44 21.86
C LEU A 262 0.48 -2.10 21.84
N SER A 263 -0.61 -2.00 21.07
CA SER A 263 -1.43 -0.79 21.00
C SER A 263 -2.07 -0.49 22.37
N GLN A 264 -2.59 -1.50 23.04
CA GLN A 264 -3.17 -1.37 24.38
C GLN A 264 -2.11 -0.91 25.39
N ALA A 265 -0.92 -1.52 25.38
CA ALA A 265 0.18 -1.12 26.26
C ALA A 265 0.61 0.34 26.04
N LEU A 266 0.67 0.80 24.79
CA LEU A 266 0.99 2.20 24.47
C LEU A 266 -0.10 3.17 24.95
N PHE A 267 -1.38 2.81 24.84
CA PHE A 267 -2.47 3.62 25.38
C PHE A 267 -2.46 3.69 26.90
N GLU A 268 -2.22 2.57 27.57
CA GLU A 268 -2.09 2.50 29.03
C GLU A 268 -0.90 3.33 29.54
N GLU A 269 0.25 3.25 28.86
CA GLU A 269 1.44 4.04 29.18
C GLU A 269 1.20 5.54 28.94
N ALA A 270 0.57 5.91 27.83
CA ALA A 270 0.24 7.31 27.54
C ALA A 270 -0.72 7.89 28.59
N ASN A 271 -1.73 7.13 29.01
CA ASN A 271 -2.65 7.53 30.07
C ASN A 271 -1.92 7.69 31.41
N THR A 272 -1.00 6.78 31.72
CA THR A 272 -0.17 6.85 32.93
C THR A 272 0.68 8.11 32.93
N MET A 273 1.37 8.41 31.83
CA MET A 273 2.18 9.61 31.69
C MET A 273 1.35 10.88 31.87
N VAL A 274 0.18 10.99 31.23
CA VAL A 274 -0.72 12.13 31.39
C VAL A 274 -1.22 12.27 32.84
N ALA A 275 -1.57 11.16 33.49
CA ALA A 275 -1.99 11.17 34.89
C ALA A 275 -0.87 11.63 35.82
N THR A 276 0.37 11.16 35.61
CA THR A 276 1.54 11.61 36.39
C THR A 276 1.80 13.10 36.19
N GLU A 277 1.66 13.61 34.97
CA GLU A 277 1.86 15.03 34.67
C GLU A 277 0.77 15.90 35.29
N ARG A 278 -0.50 15.47 35.21
CA ARG A 278 -1.62 16.17 35.89
C ARG A 278 -1.41 16.22 37.40
N LYS A 279 -0.93 15.14 38.00
CA LYS A 279 -0.63 15.10 39.44
C LYS A 279 0.50 16.06 39.79
N ARG A 280 1.63 16.02 39.06
CA ARG A 280 2.74 16.96 39.26
C ARG A 280 2.32 18.40 39.11
N ARG A 281 1.50 18.70 38.10
CA ARG A 281 0.96 20.04 37.88
C ARG A 281 0.09 20.50 39.05
N ALA A 282 -0.79 19.65 39.54
CA ALA A 282 -1.63 19.96 40.71
C ALA A 282 -0.79 20.17 41.98
N GLU A 283 0.28 19.39 42.17
CA GLU A 283 1.24 19.57 43.28
C GLU A 283 1.92 20.95 43.21
N VAL A 284 2.47 21.32 42.04
CA VAL A 284 3.12 22.63 41.83
C VAL A 284 2.13 23.79 41.98
N GLU A 285 0.92 23.66 41.44
CA GLU A 285 -0.13 24.68 41.60
C GLU A 285 -0.52 24.86 43.08
N GLY A 286 -0.63 23.76 43.84
CA GLY A 286 -0.88 23.80 45.28
C GLY A 286 0.28 24.40 46.10
N GLU A 287 1.53 24.18 45.69
CA GLU A 287 2.68 24.84 46.29
C GLU A 287 2.68 26.35 46.01
N LEU A 288 2.39 26.76 44.76
CA LEU A 288 2.24 28.17 44.41
C LEU A 288 1.14 28.86 45.21
N GLU A 289 0.01 28.18 45.43
CA GLU A 289 -1.08 28.71 46.24
C GLU A 289 -0.66 28.93 47.70
N LYS A 290 0.13 28.02 48.29
CA LYS A 290 0.69 28.18 49.65
C LYS A 290 1.71 29.33 49.73
N LEU A 291 2.47 29.57 48.68
CA LEU A 291 3.48 30.64 48.65
C LEU A 291 2.88 32.04 48.43
N ARG A 292 1.70 32.15 47.79
CA ARG A 292 1.01 33.43 47.58
C ARG A 292 0.78 34.25 48.87
N PRO A 293 0.18 33.73 49.95
CA PRO A 293 -0.05 34.51 51.17
C PRO A 293 1.26 34.96 51.83
N LEU A 294 2.30 34.10 51.81
CA LEU A 294 3.63 34.46 52.32
C LEU A 294 4.25 35.60 51.51
N ALA A 295 4.10 35.59 50.19
CA ALA A 295 4.56 36.67 49.33
C ALA A 295 3.78 37.98 49.57
N GLU A 296 2.47 37.91 49.82
CA GLU A 296 1.65 39.08 50.18
C GLU A 296 2.04 39.66 51.54
N GLU A 297 2.31 38.81 52.53
CA GLU A 297 2.79 39.23 53.85
C GLU A 297 4.17 39.88 53.78
N LEU A 298 5.10 39.30 53.03
CA LEU A 298 6.41 39.91 52.75
C LEU A 298 6.27 41.25 52.01
N ARG A 299 5.28 41.38 51.13
CA ARG A 299 5.01 42.66 50.45
C ARG A 299 4.45 43.71 51.42
N LYS A 300 3.54 43.33 52.32
CA LYS A 300 2.97 44.22 53.36
C LYS A 300 4.05 44.72 54.32
N THR A 301 4.86 43.80 54.86
CA THR A 301 5.99 44.13 55.76
C THR A 301 7.01 45.05 55.09
N LYS A 302 7.33 44.82 53.81
CA LYS A 302 8.21 45.70 53.04
C LYS A 302 7.61 47.10 52.81
N SER A 303 6.29 47.22 52.65
CA SER A 303 5.61 48.53 52.54
C SER A 303 5.67 49.29 53.85
N ALA A 304 5.32 48.64 54.98
CA ALA A 304 5.37 49.25 56.30
C ALA A 304 6.79 49.75 56.64
N LEU A 305 7.83 48.95 56.38
CA LEU A 305 9.22 49.39 56.57
C LEU A 305 9.63 50.57 55.68
N ARG A 306 9.01 50.71 54.49
CA ARG A 306 9.25 51.85 53.63
C ARG A 306 8.59 53.11 54.18
N GLU A 307 7.34 53.00 54.63
CA GLU A 307 6.59 54.08 55.28
C GLU A 307 7.33 54.56 56.53
N ASP A 308 7.72 53.66 57.45
CA ASP A 308 8.51 53.99 58.64
C ASP A 308 9.83 54.71 58.30
N ARG A 309 10.48 54.32 57.20
CA ARG A 309 11.73 54.95 56.74
C ARG A 309 11.49 56.35 56.18
N GLU A 310 10.37 56.57 55.51
CA GLU A 310 9.95 57.89 55.03
C GLU A 310 9.60 58.79 56.23
N GLU A 311 8.87 58.30 57.23
CA GLU A 311 8.58 59.03 58.48
C GLU A 311 9.87 59.41 59.25
N LEU A 312 10.82 58.47 59.41
CA LEU A 312 12.11 58.74 60.03
C LEU A 312 12.92 59.80 59.26
N ARG A 313 12.82 59.82 57.93
CA ARG A 313 13.48 60.82 57.09
C ARG A 313 12.86 62.20 57.29
N GLU A 314 11.54 62.30 57.38
CA GLU A 314 10.83 63.54 57.66
C GLU A 314 11.15 64.08 59.06
N ALA A 315 11.11 63.22 60.09
CA ALA A 315 11.47 63.58 61.45
C ALA A 315 12.91 64.10 61.58
N ARG A 316 13.84 63.54 60.79
CA ARG A 316 15.25 63.98 60.76
C ARG A 316 15.45 65.27 59.94
N GLY A 317 14.67 65.48 58.88
CA GLY A 317 14.70 66.71 58.07
C GLY A 317 14.10 67.93 58.76
N GLY A 318 13.12 67.74 59.66
CA GLY A 318 12.42 68.83 60.36
C GLY A 318 13.23 69.54 61.46
N LYS A 319 14.28 68.92 62.01
CA LYS A 319 15.09 69.49 63.11
C LYS A 319 16.21 70.45 62.67
N GLY A 320 16.41 70.66 61.37
CA GLY A 320 17.50 71.50 60.83
C GLY A 320 17.11 72.93 60.41
N ARG A 321 15.87 73.37 60.67
CA ARG A 321 15.38 74.73 60.34
C ARG A 321 14.83 75.42 61.60
N ARG A 322 15.69 75.75 62.55
CA ARG A 322 15.45 76.78 63.57
C ARG A 322 16.76 77.48 63.87
#